data_AF-A0A7E4ZWS8-F1
#
_entry.id   AF-A0A7E4ZWS8-F1
#
_cell.length_a   1.000
_cell.length_b   1.000
_cell.length_c   1.000
_cell.angle_alpha   90.00
_cell.angle_beta   90.00
_cell.angle_gamma   90.00
#
_symmetry.space_group_name_H-M   'P 1'
#
loop_
_entity.id
_entity.type
_entity.pdbx_description
1 polymer ?
#
loop_
_entity_poly.entity_id
_entity_poly.type
_entity_poly.pdbx_seq_one_letter_code
_entity_poly.pdbx_strand_id
1 'polypeptide(L)'
;MTRFQFDNAYIFFMSDHGMHVGDMPHTTIGQIEIRNPFLYMTIPKSLRDDEHTQTMLRKNTKELITHYDLYATFIDILQSANASIPAPNVMKGTSIFKPLPQPRTCDRLGVPFDYCICDFEKTPLPNNAEPSRIAAEKMVKRINAVIKQEAMLAEKCEELALNENRTIQVQRFSKDGDITIYQLTFAVLPGDGMFLGYAGAKHNGSDVFILSDKFVRLGTYAKTAYCATKSSFAQFCHCKKQMKEDAESSREQKLIENLTNATIIVS
;
A
#
# COMPACT_ATOMS: atom_id res chain seq x y z
N MET A 1 30.26 -14.67 7.12
CA MET A 1 29.54 -15.84 7.69
C MET A 1 30.21 -17.11 7.22
N THR A 2 30.43 -18.08 8.10
CA THR A 2 30.99 -19.40 7.76
C THR A 2 29.86 -20.36 7.36
N ARG A 3 30.18 -21.44 6.63
CA ARG A 3 29.22 -22.49 6.26
C ARG A 3 28.45 -23.05 7.47
N PHE A 4 29.16 -23.23 8.58
CA PHE A 4 28.59 -23.70 9.84
C PHE A 4 27.50 -22.77 10.41
N GLN A 5 27.63 -21.46 10.22
CA GLN A 5 26.61 -20.50 10.70
C GLN A 5 25.32 -20.63 9.89
N PHE A 6 25.41 -20.88 8.58
CA PHE A 6 24.23 -21.11 7.75
C PHE A 6 23.54 -22.46 8.01
N ASP A 7 24.30 -23.48 8.40
CA ASP A 7 23.72 -24.78 8.76
C ASP A 7 22.87 -24.72 10.04
N ASN A 8 23.06 -23.70 10.89
CA ASN A 8 22.34 -23.55 12.17
C ASN A 8 21.43 -22.31 12.21
N ALA A 9 21.17 -21.67 11.07
CA ALA A 9 20.40 -20.43 11.00
C ALA A 9 19.06 -20.63 10.28
N TYR A 10 18.07 -19.85 10.72
CA TYR A 10 16.93 -19.50 9.88
C TYR A 10 17.34 -18.30 9.02
N ILE A 11 17.11 -18.37 7.71
CA ILE A 11 17.40 -17.27 6.79
C ILE A 11 16.12 -16.95 6.05
N PHE A 12 15.77 -15.68 6.03
CA PHE A 12 14.61 -15.15 5.33
C PHE A 12 15.07 -14.09 4.34
N PHE A 13 14.69 -14.23 3.09
CA PHE A 13 14.80 -13.20 2.07
C PHE A 13 13.39 -12.77 1.71
N MET A 14 13.07 -11.50 1.96
CA MET A 14 11.74 -10.96 1.74
C MET A 14 11.82 -9.63 1.00
N SER A 15 10.85 -9.40 0.13
CA SER A 15 10.59 -8.11 -0.49
C SER A 15 9.47 -7.39 0.27
N ASP A 16 9.44 -6.06 0.21
CA ASP A 16 8.34 -5.25 0.75
C ASP A 16 7.14 -5.20 -0.22
N HIS A 17 7.40 -5.32 -1.53
CA HIS A 17 6.40 -5.43 -2.58
C HIS A 17 6.90 -6.32 -3.74
N GLY A 18 6.03 -6.74 -4.65
CA GLY A 18 6.48 -7.31 -5.93
C GLY A 18 6.83 -6.24 -6.96
N MET A 19 6.81 -6.59 -8.25
CA MET A 19 7.19 -5.67 -9.33
C MET A 19 6.18 -4.53 -9.51
N HIS A 20 6.54 -3.30 -9.15
CA HIS A 20 5.65 -2.13 -9.21
C HIS A 20 6.11 -1.02 -10.18
N VAL A 21 7.14 -1.28 -11.01
CA VAL A 21 7.73 -0.32 -11.95
C VAL A 21 7.63 -0.84 -13.38
N GLY A 22 7.52 0.08 -14.35
CA GLY A 22 7.41 -0.24 -15.78
C GLY A 22 5.98 -0.57 -16.19
N ASP A 23 5.83 -1.41 -17.20
CA ASP A 23 4.51 -1.73 -17.78
C ASP A 23 3.77 -2.84 -17.04
N MET A 24 4.49 -3.67 -16.27
CA MET A 24 3.92 -4.81 -15.52
C MET A 24 2.71 -4.42 -14.65
N PRO A 25 2.74 -3.33 -13.85
CA PRO A 25 1.59 -2.85 -13.08
C PRO A 25 0.29 -2.67 -13.85
N HIS A 26 0.34 -2.47 -15.18
CA HIS A 26 -0.86 -2.28 -16.00
C HIS A 26 -1.53 -3.60 -16.42
N THR A 27 -0.91 -4.74 -16.14
CA THR A 27 -1.44 -6.08 -16.43
C THR A 27 -2.16 -6.67 -15.21
N THR A 28 -3.07 -7.63 -15.43
CA THR A 28 -3.74 -8.37 -14.34
C THR A 28 -2.72 -9.06 -13.43
N ILE A 29 -1.70 -9.70 -14.02
CA ILE A 29 -0.64 -10.39 -13.27
C ILE A 29 0.17 -9.38 -12.46
N GLY A 30 0.58 -8.25 -13.04
CA GLY A 30 1.34 -7.25 -12.30
C GLY A 30 0.56 -6.64 -11.14
N GLN A 31 -0.77 -6.48 -11.28
CA GLN A 31 -1.62 -6.08 -10.15
C GLN A 31 -1.58 -7.10 -9.00
N ILE A 32 -1.53 -8.40 -9.29
CA ILE A 32 -1.35 -9.44 -8.28
C ILE A 32 0.06 -9.36 -7.68
N GLU A 33 1.09 -9.28 -8.52
CA GLU A 33 2.50 -9.26 -8.12
C GLU A 33 2.83 -8.09 -7.18
N ILE A 34 2.33 -6.89 -7.43
CA ILE A 34 2.55 -5.72 -6.53
C ILE A 34 2.14 -6.04 -5.08
N ARG A 35 1.11 -6.86 -4.90
CA ARG A 35 0.54 -7.28 -3.61
C ARG A 35 1.10 -8.61 -3.12
N ASN A 36 1.94 -9.27 -3.90
CA ASN A 36 2.54 -10.57 -3.61
C ASN A 36 4.07 -10.45 -3.47
N PRO A 37 4.56 -9.93 -2.32
CA PRO A 37 5.99 -9.80 -2.10
C PRO A 37 6.68 -11.17 -2.10
N PHE A 38 7.87 -11.21 -2.70
CA PHE A 38 8.70 -12.40 -2.70
C PHE A 38 9.10 -12.80 -1.26
N LEU A 39 8.99 -14.08 -0.95
CA LEU A 39 9.49 -14.68 0.29
C LEU A 39 10.24 -15.97 -0.04
N TYR A 40 11.49 -16.04 0.39
CA TYR A 40 12.28 -17.27 0.41
C TYR A 40 12.82 -17.52 1.81
N MET A 41 12.84 -18.78 2.20
CA MET A 41 13.25 -19.17 3.54
C MET A 41 14.08 -20.45 3.51
N THR A 42 15.10 -20.50 4.36
CA THR A 42 15.73 -21.76 4.77
C THR A 42 15.78 -21.85 6.29
N ILE A 43 15.83 -23.09 6.78
CA ILE A 43 15.82 -23.43 8.20
C ILE A 43 17.13 -24.15 8.58
N PRO A 44 17.48 -24.21 9.88
CA PRO A 44 18.60 -24.99 10.37
C PRO A 44 18.58 -26.42 9.84
N LYS A 45 19.75 -26.95 9.49
CA LYS A 45 19.91 -28.27 8.86
C LYS A 45 19.31 -29.38 9.72
N SER A 46 19.43 -29.30 11.05
CA SER A 46 18.84 -30.24 12.00
C SER A 46 17.31 -30.36 11.89
N LEU A 47 16.63 -29.31 11.43
CA LEU A 47 15.17 -29.28 11.26
C LEU A 47 14.73 -29.69 9.85
N ARG A 48 15.66 -29.82 8.90
CA ARG A 48 15.32 -30.18 7.51
C ARG A 48 14.91 -31.64 7.40
N ASP A 49 15.43 -32.51 8.25
CA ASP A 49 15.11 -33.94 8.27
C ASP A 49 14.04 -34.28 9.32
N ASP A 50 13.54 -33.27 10.07
CA ASP A 50 12.44 -33.45 11.02
C ASP A 50 11.10 -33.62 10.28
N GLU A 51 10.45 -34.77 10.48
CA GLU A 51 9.24 -35.15 9.75
C GLU A 51 8.08 -34.17 10.01
N HIS A 52 7.93 -33.71 11.25
CA HIS A 52 6.90 -32.76 11.62
C HIS A 52 7.09 -31.43 10.90
N THR A 53 8.30 -30.87 10.98
CA THR A 53 8.68 -29.61 10.32
C THR A 53 8.49 -29.69 8.81
N GLN A 54 8.98 -30.75 8.16
CA GLN A 54 8.77 -30.95 6.72
C GLN A 54 7.29 -31.00 6.36
N THR A 55 6.49 -31.72 7.15
CA THR A 55 5.06 -31.86 6.90
C THR A 55 4.33 -30.53 7.03
N MET A 56 4.63 -29.75 8.07
CA MET A 56 4.03 -28.43 8.28
C MET A 56 4.44 -27.45 7.19
N LEU A 57 5.73 -27.36 6.86
CA LEU A 57 6.22 -26.46 5.81
C LEU A 57 5.64 -26.83 4.44
N ARG A 58 5.62 -28.11 4.05
CA ARG A 58 5.05 -28.55 2.75
C ARG A 58 3.55 -28.26 2.62
N LYS A 59 2.81 -28.31 3.74
CA LYS A 59 1.39 -27.94 3.76
C LYS A 59 1.25 -26.43 3.63
N ASN A 60 1.96 -25.67 4.47
CA ASN A 60 1.80 -24.23 4.58
C ASN A 60 2.36 -23.46 3.37
N THR A 61 3.30 -24.01 2.60
CA THR A 61 3.78 -23.39 1.35
C THR A 61 2.72 -23.32 0.24
N LYS A 62 1.61 -24.06 0.38
CA LYS A 62 0.48 -24.04 -0.55
C LYS A 62 -0.65 -23.11 -0.11
N GLU A 63 -0.45 -22.38 0.97
CA GLU A 63 -1.45 -21.52 1.60
C GLU A 63 -1.07 -20.04 1.46
N LEU A 64 -2.06 -19.15 1.63
CA LEU A 64 -1.80 -17.73 1.74
C LEU A 64 -1.07 -17.42 3.06
N ILE A 65 0.22 -17.07 2.96
CA ILE A 65 1.06 -16.62 4.07
C ILE A 65 1.07 -15.09 4.11
N THR A 66 0.88 -14.54 5.31
CA THR A 66 0.89 -13.09 5.54
C THR A 66 2.11 -12.67 6.37
N HIS A 67 2.42 -11.38 6.37
CA HIS A 67 3.44 -10.83 7.29
C HIS A 67 3.08 -11.02 8.77
N TYR A 68 1.79 -11.20 9.11
CA TYR A 68 1.38 -11.56 10.46
C TYR A 68 1.85 -12.97 10.84
N ASP A 69 1.81 -13.90 9.88
CA ASP A 69 2.29 -15.28 10.06
C ASP A 69 3.82 -15.32 10.18
N LEU A 70 4.54 -14.47 9.43
CA LEU A 70 5.99 -14.30 9.58
C LEU A 70 6.36 -13.75 10.95
N TYR A 71 5.66 -12.72 11.41
CA TYR A 71 5.84 -12.20 12.77
C TYR A 71 5.61 -13.30 13.82
N ALA A 72 4.55 -14.10 13.67
CA ALA A 72 4.29 -15.25 14.54
C ALA A 72 5.38 -16.32 14.49
N THR A 73 5.91 -16.58 13.30
CA THR A 73 7.02 -17.51 13.08
C THR A 73 8.28 -17.03 13.80
N PHE A 74 8.60 -15.73 13.74
CA PHE A 74 9.76 -15.19 14.45
C PHE A 74 9.63 -15.31 15.96
N ILE A 75 8.46 -15.00 16.51
CA ILE A 75 8.19 -15.19 17.94
C ILE A 75 8.36 -16.66 18.34
N ASP A 76 7.83 -17.60 17.55
CA ASP A 76 7.91 -19.04 17.78
C ASP A 76 9.36 -19.56 17.76
N ILE A 77 10.18 -19.10 16.79
CA ILE A 77 11.61 -19.39 16.70
C ILE A 77 12.33 -18.91 17.96
N LEU A 78 12.09 -17.66 18.37
CA LEU A 78 12.77 -17.06 19.52
C LEU A 78 12.39 -17.74 20.84
N GLN A 79 11.12 -18.12 21.00
CA GLN A 79 10.66 -18.87 22.16
C GLN A 79 11.27 -20.28 22.22
N SER A 80 11.41 -20.95 21.07
CA SER A 80 12.06 -22.26 20.97
C SER A 80 13.57 -22.20 21.27
N ALA A 81 14.19 -21.03 21.07
CA ALA A 81 15.56 -20.75 21.45
C ALA A 81 15.71 -20.34 22.94
N ASN A 82 14.67 -20.48 23.76
CA ASN A 82 14.61 -20.03 25.16
C ASN A 82 14.92 -18.53 25.35
N ALA A 83 14.71 -17.69 24.33
CA ALA A 83 14.79 -16.26 24.52
C ALA A 83 13.60 -15.81 25.39
N SER A 84 13.86 -15.03 26.44
CA SER A 84 12.81 -14.45 27.28
C SER A 84 12.08 -13.32 26.57
N ILE A 85 11.32 -13.66 25.53
CA ILE A 85 10.49 -12.73 24.76
C ILE A 85 9.04 -12.88 25.23
N PRO A 86 8.44 -11.82 25.77
CA PRO A 86 7.03 -11.85 26.14
C PRO A 86 6.20 -12.11 24.89
N ALA A 87 5.32 -13.11 24.96
CA ALA A 87 4.33 -13.32 23.93
C ALA A 87 3.45 -12.05 23.88
N PRO A 88 3.23 -11.45 22.70
CA PRO A 88 2.34 -10.31 22.60
C PRO A 88 0.91 -10.72 22.94
N ASN A 89 0.17 -9.80 23.57
CA ASN A 89 -1.18 -10.06 24.09
C ASN A 89 -2.18 -10.50 23.00
N VAL A 90 -1.95 -10.11 21.74
CA VAL A 90 -2.78 -10.50 20.60
C VAL A 90 -1.87 -10.85 19.43
N MET A 91 -1.98 -12.10 18.97
CA MET A 91 -1.31 -12.59 17.75
C MET A 91 -2.31 -12.71 16.62
N LYS A 92 -2.09 -11.95 15.54
CA LYS A 92 -2.96 -12.00 14.34
C LYS A 92 -2.64 -13.18 13.42
N GLY A 93 -1.39 -13.62 13.39
CA GLY A 93 -0.92 -14.71 12.53
C GLY A 93 -0.55 -15.96 13.31
N THR A 94 -0.28 -17.02 12.56
CA THR A 94 0.13 -18.33 13.06
C THR A 94 1.51 -18.66 12.53
N SER A 95 2.39 -19.20 13.38
CA SER A 95 3.71 -19.68 12.95
C SER A 95 3.57 -20.69 11.81
N ILE A 96 4.38 -20.55 10.76
CA ILE A 96 4.40 -21.46 9.60
C ILE A 96 4.90 -22.86 9.95
N PHE A 97 5.41 -23.08 11.17
CA PHE A 97 5.75 -24.41 11.69
C PHE A 97 4.56 -25.12 12.35
N LYS A 98 3.37 -24.51 12.35
CA LYS A 98 2.14 -25.05 12.94
C LYS A 98 1.03 -25.12 11.88
N PRO A 99 -0.04 -25.90 12.10
CA PRO A 99 -1.19 -25.90 11.19
C PRO A 99 -1.79 -24.50 11.07
N LEU A 100 -1.90 -23.99 9.84
CA LEU A 100 -2.53 -22.70 9.58
C LEU A 100 -4.07 -22.82 9.66
N PRO A 101 -4.78 -21.89 10.35
CA PRO A 101 -6.23 -21.91 10.41
C PRO A 101 -6.85 -21.68 9.03
N GLN A 102 -7.97 -22.36 8.76
CA GLN A 102 -8.68 -22.40 7.48
C GLN A 102 -10.15 -21.96 7.60
N PRO A 103 -10.79 -21.51 6.50
CA PRO A 103 -10.18 -21.03 5.24
C PRO A 103 -9.32 -19.78 5.40
N ARG A 104 -8.30 -19.62 4.54
CA ARG A 104 -7.40 -18.46 4.48
C ARG A 104 -7.83 -17.42 3.45
N THR A 105 -8.86 -16.65 3.80
CA THR A 105 -9.32 -15.49 3.03
C THR A 105 -8.79 -14.18 3.62
N CYS A 106 -8.59 -13.15 2.79
CA CYS A 106 -8.02 -11.86 3.23
C CYS A 106 -8.76 -11.26 4.45
N ASP A 107 -10.09 -11.35 4.48
CA ASP A 107 -10.90 -10.85 5.59
C ASP A 107 -10.65 -11.61 6.91
N ARG A 108 -10.59 -12.94 6.87
CA ARG A 108 -10.27 -13.77 8.05
C ARG A 108 -8.86 -13.55 8.57
N LEU A 109 -7.93 -13.24 7.67
CA LEU A 109 -6.53 -12.96 8.01
C LEU A 109 -6.29 -11.50 8.38
N GLY A 110 -7.32 -10.65 8.32
CA GLY A 110 -7.19 -9.21 8.59
C GLY A 110 -6.26 -8.50 7.60
N VAL A 111 -6.12 -9.03 6.38
CA VAL A 111 -5.41 -8.39 5.27
C VAL A 111 -6.32 -7.29 4.72
N PRO A 112 -5.91 -6.01 4.76
CA PRO A 112 -6.70 -4.93 4.18
C PRO A 112 -6.96 -5.18 2.70
N PHE A 113 -8.11 -4.74 2.20
CA PHE A 113 -8.52 -5.05 0.83
C PHE A 113 -7.53 -4.53 -0.21
N ASP A 114 -6.87 -3.40 0.06
CA ASP A 114 -5.81 -2.83 -0.80
C ASP A 114 -4.65 -3.81 -1.08
N TYR A 115 -4.38 -4.72 -0.14
CA TYR A 115 -3.30 -5.71 -0.18
C TYR A 115 -3.79 -7.13 -0.46
N CYS A 116 -5.08 -7.31 -0.70
CA CYS A 116 -5.64 -8.63 -0.94
C CYS A 116 -5.24 -9.14 -2.33
N ILE A 117 -4.66 -10.35 -2.40
CA ILE A 117 -4.27 -10.99 -3.66
C ILE A 117 -5.38 -11.87 -4.27
N CYS A 118 -6.51 -12.03 -3.58
CA CYS A 118 -7.60 -12.87 -4.07
C CYS A 118 -8.12 -12.34 -5.40
N ASP A 119 -8.20 -13.23 -6.39
CA ASP A 119 -8.78 -12.91 -7.69
C ASP A 119 -10.30 -12.98 -7.56
N PHE A 120 -10.97 -11.84 -7.60
CA PHE A 120 -12.42 -11.80 -7.70
C PHE A 120 -12.81 -11.44 -9.12
N GLU A 121 -13.89 -12.04 -9.61
CA GLU A 121 -14.44 -11.70 -10.92
C GLU A 121 -14.82 -10.23 -10.98
N LYS A 122 -14.33 -9.55 -12.03
CA LYS A 122 -14.53 -8.13 -12.26
C LYS A 122 -15.58 -7.92 -13.34
N THR A 123 -16.63 -7.20 -13.01
CA THR A 123 -17.63 -6.74 -13.99
C THR A 123 -17.54 -5.22 -14.14
N PRO A 124 -17.29 -4.68 -15.34
CA PRO A 124 -17.41 -3.25 -15.59
C PRO A 124 -18.85 -2.80 -15.31
N LEU A 125 -19.00 -1.66 -14.64
CA LEU A 125 -20.31 -1.02 -14.48
C LEU A 125 -20.40 0.23 -15.37
N PRO A 126 -21.62 0.71 -15.68
CA PRO A 126 -21.79 2.02 -16.27
C PRO A 126 -21.02 3.06 -15.45
N ASN A 127 -20.18 3.83 -16.14
CA ASN A 127 -19.41 4.89 -15.51
C ASN A 127 -20.36 5.88 -14.79
N ASN A 128 -19.87 6.47 -13.69
CA ASN A 128 -20.62 7.44 -12.89
C ASN A 128 -21.94 6.92 -12.26
N ALA A 129 -22.08 5.61 -12.04
CA ALA A 129 -23.21 5.09 -11.25
C ALA A 129 -23.24 5.74 -9.85
N GLU A 130 -24.43 6.08 -9.34
CA GLU A 130 -24.61 6.89 -8.12
C GLU A 130 -23.83 6.37 -6.88
N PRO A 131 -23.80 5.06 -6.56
CA PRO A 131 -22.98 4.55 -5.45
C PRO A 131 -21.48 4.88 -5.59
N SER A 132 -21.01 5.05 -6.82
CA SER A 132 -19.61 5.31 -7.13
C SER A 132 -19.23 6.77 -6.92
N ARG A 133 -20.16 7.70 -7.19
CA ARG A 133 -20.00 9.11 -6.86
C ARG A 133 -19.92 9.29 -5.34
N ILE A 134 -20.85 8.70 -4.60
CA ILE A 134 -20.87 8.73 -3.13
C ILE A 134 -19.58 8.13 -2.55
N ALA A 135 -19.11 7.00 -3.10
CA ALA A 135 -17.84 6.41 -2.70
C ALA A 135 -16.66 7.36 -2.95
N ALA A 136 -16.55 7.93 -4.15
CA ALA A 136 -15.46 8.84 -4.50
C ALA A 136 -15.43 10.08 -3.59
N GLU A 137 -16.58 10.69 -3.30
CA GLU A 137 -16.68 11.81 -2.34
C GLU A 137 -16.20 11.44 -0.94
N LYS A 138 -16.61 10.26 -0.44
CA LYS A 138 -16.13 9.75 0.85
C LYS A 138 -14.62 9.49 0.84
N MET A 139 -14.06 9.02 -0.27
CA MET A 139 -12.62 8.84 -0.43
C MET A 139 -11.87 10.17 -0.41
N VAL A 140 -12.31 11.17 -1.18
CA VAL A 140 -11.72 12.53 -1.18
C VAL A 140 -11.74 13.12 0.22
N LYS A 141 -12.86 12.99 0.93
CA LYS A 141 -12.97 13.44 2.33
C LYS A 141 -11.94 12.77 3.24
N ARG A 142 -11.70 11.47 3.08
CA ARG A 142 -10.69 10.73 3.87
C ARG A 142 -9.27 11.15 3.49
N ILE A 143 -8.99 11.39 2.21
CA ILE A 143 -7.70 11.96 1.76
C ILE A 143 -7.45 13.33 2.41
N ASN A 144 -8.42 14.23 2.37
CA ASN A 144 -8.30 15.55 3.00
C ASN A 144 -8.16 15.46 4.53
N ALA A 145 -8.75 14.46 5.18
CA ALA A 145 -8.52 14.22 6.60
C ALA A 145 -7.06 13.88 6.91
N VAL A 146 -6.41 13.07 6.06
CA VAL A 146 -4.96 12.77 6.20
C VAL A 146 -4.13 14.04 5.99
N ILE A 147 -4.44 14.84 4.96
CA ILE A 147 -3.76 16.12 4.70
C ILE A 147 -3.86 17.05 5.93
N LYS A 148 -5.04 17.15 6.54
CA LYS A 148 -5.29 18.02 7.70
C LYS A 148 -4.62 17.52 8.99
N GLN A 149 -4.39 16.22 9.12
CA GLN A 149 -3.76 15.63 10.31
C GLN A 149 -2.23 15.81 10.34
N GLU A 150 -1.58 15.90 9.19
CA GLU A 150 -0.14 16.14 9.12
C GLU A 150 0.14 17.65 8.97
N ALA A 151 0.70 18.27 10.00
CA ALA A 151 0.90 19.73 10.06
C ALA A 151 1.57 20.32 8.80
N MET A 152 2.61 19.66 8.29
CA MET A 152 3.31 20.09 7.09
C MET A 152 2.41 20.06 5.84
N LEU A 153 1.55 19.06 5.71
CA LEU A 153 0.64 18.96 4.57
C LEU A 153 -0.50 19.95 4.70
N ALA A 154 -1.07 20.11 5.90
CA ALA A 154 -2.11 21.10 6.18
C ALA A 154 -1.67 22.53 5.82
N GLU A 155 -0.39 22.84 6.08
CA GLU A 155 0.19 24.14 5.75
C GLU A 155 0.40 24.31 4.23
N LYS A 156 0.95 23.29 3.54
CA LYS A 156 1.50 23.45 2.18
C LYS A 156 0.61 22.97 1.05
N CYS A 157 -0.36 22.10 1.34
CA CYS A 157 -1.19 21.46 0.33
C CYS A 157 -2.58 22.12 0.25
N GLU A 158 -3.12 22.17 -0.95
CA GLU A 158 -4.51 22.55 -1.23
C GLU A 158 -5.48 21.48 -0.73
N GLU A 159 -6.69 21.89 -0.35
CA GLU A 159 -7.78 20.95 -0.12
C GLU A 159 -8.27 20.39 -1.46
N LEU A 160 -8.41 19.06 -1.54
CA LEU A 160 -8.81 18.38 -2.77
C LEU A 160 -10.33 18.32 -2.91
N ALA A 161 -10.83 18.45 -4.13
CA ALA A 161 -12.23 18.24 -4.47
C ALA A 161 -12.37 17.17 -5.54
N LEU A 162 -13.49 16.43 -5.56
CA LEU A 162 -13.79 15.50 -6.64
C LEU A 162 -13.93 16.28 -7.96
N ASN A 163 -13.29 15.83 -9.03
CA ASN A 163 -13.46 16.44 -10.35
C ASN A 163 -14.67 15.81 -11.06
N GLU A 164 -15.82 16.45 -10.94
CA GLU A 164 -17.09 15.98 -11.55
C GLU A 164 -17.06 15.96 -13.09
N ASN A 165 -16.16 16.72 -13.72
CA ASN A 165 -16.00 16.73 -15.18
C ASN A 165 -15.23 15.50 -15.70
N ARG A 166 -14.74 14.64 -14.82
CA ARG A 166 -13.97 13.44 -15.19
C ARG A 166 -14.76 12.19 -14.86
N THR A 167 -14.68 11.23 -15.76
CA THR A 167 -15.34 9.94 -15.60
C THR A 167 -14.79 9.18 -14.39
N ILE A 168 -15.67 8.74 -13.51
CA ILE A 168 -15.37 7.77 -12.47
C ILE A 168 -15.48 6.38 -13.10
N GLN A 169 -14.35 5.70 -13.23
CA GLN A 169 -14.31 4.32 -13.69
C GLN A 169 -14.58 3.39 -12.52
N VAL A 170 -15.44 2.40 -12.74
CA VAL A 170 -15.95 1.53 -11.67
C VAL A 170 -15.90 0.09 -12.14
N GLN A 171 -15.26 -0.74 -11.33
CA GLN A 171 -15.27 -2.19 -11.49
C GLN A 171 -15.93 -2.80 -10.26
N ARG A 172 -16.95 -3.63 -10.49
CA ARG A 172 -17.57 -4.43 -9.44
C ARG A 172 -16.79 -5.72 -9.27
N PHE A 173 -16.54 -6.10 -8.02
CA PHE A 173 -15.99 -7.38 -7.64
C PHE A 173 -17.14 -8.21 -7.09
N SER A 174 -17.35 -9.40 -7.63
CA SER A 174 -18.28 -10.36 -7.04
C SER A 174 -17.63 -10.97 -5.81
N LYS A 175 -18.21 -10.72 -4.63
CA LYS A 175 -17.83 -11.38 -3.38
C LYS A 175 -19.07 -12.07 -2.82
N ASP A 176 -18.93 -13.30 -2.37
CA ASP A 176 -20.01 -14.02 -1.68
C ASP A 176 -20.48 -13.22 -0.45
N GLY A 177 -21.79 -12.92 -0.41
CA GLY A 177 -22.45 -12.24 0.70
C GLY A 177 -23.21 -10.95 0.31
N ASP A 178 -23.66 -10.21 1.33
CA ASP A 178 -24.54 -9.03 1.17
C ASP A 178 -23.81 -7.75 0.74
N ILE A 179 -22.49 -7.81 0.51
CA ILE A 179 -21.65 -6.66 0.22
C ILE A 179 -21.11 -6.77 -1.20
N THR A 180 -21.45 -5.77 -2.02
CA THR A 180 -20.81 -5.55 -3.31
C THR A 180 -19.58 -4.67 -3.14
N ILE A 181 -18.45 -5.08 -3.71
CA ILE A 181 -17.21 -4.30 -3.67
C ILE A 181 -17.01 -3.59 -5.00
N TYR A 182 -16.59 -2.34 -4.93
CA TYR A 182 -16.30 -1.47 -6.06
C TYR A 182 -14.85 -1.02 -5.98
N GLN A 183 -14.09 -1.18 -7.05
CA GLN A 183 -12.86 -0.44 -7.28
C GLN A 183 -13.21 0.80 -8.09
N LEU A 184 -12.79 1.95 -7.58
CA LEU A 184 -13.03 3.25 -8.20
C LEU A 184 -11.71 3.82 -8.67
N THR A 185 -11.73 4.41 -9.86
CA THR A 185 -10.69 5.33 -10.32
C THR A 185 -11.35 6.68 -10.60
N PHE A 186 -10.94 7.71 -9.87
CA PHE A 186 -11.54 9.05 -9.91
C PHE A 186 -10.47 10.14 -9.95
N ALA A 187 -10.81 11.29 -10.53
CA ALA A 187 -9.92 12.45 -10.60
C ALA A 187 -10.26 13.46 -9.51
N VAL A 188 -9.26 14.19 -9.04
CA VAL A 188 -9.44 15.32 -8.10
C VAL A 188 -8.92 16.63 -8.68
N LEU A 189 -9.47 17.72 -8.17
CA LEU A 189 -8.96 19.08 -8.32
C LEU A 189 -8.28 19.53 -7.02
N PRO A 190 -7.28 20.42 -7.11
CA PRO A 190 -6.60 20.86 -8.33
C PRO A 190 -5.63 19.81 -8.91
N GLY A 191 -5.33 19.93 -10.21
CA GLY A 191 -4.25 19.20 -10.88
C GLY A 191 -4.59 17.82 -11.44
N ASP A 192 -5.86 17.48 -11.57
CA ASP A 192 -6.35 16.26 -12.24
C ASP A 192 -5.70 14.97 -11.73
N GLY A 193 -5.44 14.94 -10.42
CA GLY A 193 -4.83 13.79 -9.77
C GLY A 193 -5.77 12.59 -9.80
N MET A 194 -5.32 11.47 -10.37
CA MET A 194 -6.11 10.24 -10.44
C MET A 194 -5.84 9.38 -9.20
N PHE A 195 -6.89 8.93 -8.52
CA PHE A 195 -6.79 8.03 -7.37
C PHE A 195 -7.52 6.72 -7.63
N LEU A 196 -6.96 5.64 -7.11
CA LEU A 196 -7.59 4.33 -7.03
C LEU A 196 -7.90 3.98 -5.57
N GLY A 197 -9.10 3.45 -5.34
CA GLY A 197 -9.51 2.95 -4.03
C GLY A 197 -10.68 1.97 -4.14
N TYR A 198 -11.00 1.36 -3.01
CA TYR A 198 -12.05 0.35 -2.88
C TYR A 198 -13.13 0.79 -1.89
N ALA A 199 -14.39 0.56 -2.27
CA ALA A 199 -15.55 0.78 -1.42
C ALA A 199 -16.45 -0.46 -1.42
N GLY A 200 -17.15 -0.68 -0.31
CA GLY A 200 -18.24 -1.64 -0.21
C GLY A 200 -19.58 -0.93 -0.23
N ALA A 201 -20.60 -1.55 -0.80
CA ALA A 201 -21.99 -1.18 -0.57
C ALA A 201 -22.82 -2.43 -0.25
N LYS A 202 -23.77 -2.29 0.69
CA LYS A 202 -24.76 -3.34 0.91
C LYS A 202 -25.69 -3.47 -0.30
N HIS A 203 -26.33 -4.62 -0.47
CA HIS A 203 -27.12 -5.00 -1.66
C HIS A 203 -28.26 -4.03 -2.06
N ASN A 204 -28.66 -3.10 -1.19
CA ASN A 204 -29.64 -2.04 -1.45
C ASN A 204 -29.02 -0.71 -1.95
N GLY A 205 -27.69 -0.62 -2.05
CA GLY A 205 -26.95 0.55 -2.54
C GLY A 205 -26.92 1.76 -1.60
N SER A 206 -27.60 1.74 -0.45
CA SER A 206 -27.77 2.90 0.43
C SER A 206 -26.65 3.06 1.48
N ASP A 207 -25.98 1.97 1.86
CA ASP A 207 -24.87 2.00 2.82
C ASP A 207 -23.51 1.80 2.13
N VAL A 208 -22.94 2.89 1.60
CA VAL A 208 -21.59 2.89 1.01
C VAL A 208 -20.53 3.14 2.09
N PHE A 209 -19.49 2.31 2.17
CA PHE A 209 -18.37 2.46 3.10
C PHE A 209 -17.02 2.28 2.40
N ILE A 210 -15.98 2.93 2.90
CA ILE A 210 -14.64 2.85 2.32
C ILE A 210 -13.91 1.63 2.87
N LEU A 211 -13.43 0.76 1.97
CA LEU A 211 -12.62 -0.41 2.28
C LEU A 211 -11.12 -0.09 2.26
N SER A 212 -10.72 0.89 1.44
CA SER A 212 -9.32 1.30 1.38
C SER A 212 -8.87 2.00 2.65
N ASP A 213 -7.78 1.50 3.22
CA ASP A 213 -7.04 2.19 4.27
C ASP A 213 -6.01 3.15 3.68
N LYS A 214 -5.49 2.81 2.49
CA LYS A 214 -4.59 3.69 1.72
C LYS A 214 -5.14 3.88 0.31
N PHE A 215 -5.14 5.12 -0.17
CA PHE A 215 -5.48 5.43 -1.55
C PHE A 215 -4.24 5.44 -2.41
N VAL A 216 -4.32 4.84 -3.60
CA VAL A 216 -3.21 4.79 -4.55
C VAL A 216 -3.32 5.99 -5.48
N ARG A 217 -2.32 6.88 -5.45
CA ARG A 217 -2.19 7.95 -6.45
C ARG A 217 -1.66 7.34 -7.75
N LEU A 218 -2.44 7.41 -8.82
CA LEU A 218 -2.05 6.95 -10.14
C LEU A 218 -1.22 8.02 -10.85
N GLY A 219 -0.19 7.57 -11.58
CA GLY A 219 0.72 8.45 -12.29
C GLY A 219 1.73 9.17 -11.38
N THR A 220 2.61 9.96 -11.98
CA THR A 220 3.62 10.71 -11.22
C THR A 220 3.00 11.93 -10.56
N TYR A 221 3.40 12.21 -9.32
CA TYR A 221 2.91 13.36 -8.53
C TYR A 221 4.03 14.30 -8.09
N ALA A 222 5.28 14.01 -8.44
CA ALA A 222 6.45 14.81 -8.04
C ALA A 222 6.32 16.29 -8.44
N LYS A 223 5.71 16.58 -9.61
CA LYS A 223 5.48 17.95 -10.08
C LYS A 223 4.42 18.71 -9.29
N THR A 224 3.43 18.02 -8.71
CA THR A 224 2.34 18.65 -7.96
C THR A 224 2.59 18.64 -6.45
N ALA A 225 3.41 17.72 -5.94
CA ALA A 225 3.70 17.53 -4.52
C ALA A 225 5.14 17.94 -4.11
N TYR A 226 5.77 18.84 -4.87
CA TYR A 226 7.18 19.24 -4.68
C TYR A 226 7.48 19.82 -3.28
N CYS A 227 6.48 20.39 -2.61
CA CYS A 227 6.55 20.97 -1.27
C CYS A 227 6.42 19.94 -0.14
N ALA A 228 6.08 18.68 -0.46
CA ALA A 228 5.75 17.62 0.49
C ALA A 228 6.70 16.42 0.41
N THR A 229 7.87 16.55 -0.23
CA THR A 229 8.82 15.44 -0.51
C THR A 229 9.32 14.69 0.73
N LYS A 230 9.17 15.27 1.93
CA LYS A 230 9.54 14.64 3.21
C LYS A 230 8.41 13.85 3.87
N SER A 231 7.19 13.92 3.36
CA SER A 231 6.03 13.21 3.91
C SER A 231 5.84 11.86 3.25
N SER A 232 5.48 10.85 4.04
CA SER A 232 5.00 9.55 3.54
C SER A 232 3.65 9.65 2.83
N PHE A 233 2.94 10.77 2.97
CA PHE A 233 1.66 11.07 2.33
C PHE A 233 1.78 12.12 1.21
N ALA A 234 2.99 12.38 0.71
CA ALA A 234 3.25 13.34 -0.38
C ALA A 234 2.32 13.14 -1.60
N GLN A 235 1.95 11.90 -1.89
CA GLN A 235 1.04 11.51 -2.97
C GLN A 235 -0.38 12.13 -2.88
N PHE A 236 -0.78 12.60 -1.70
CA PHE A 236 -2.05 13.32 -1.47
C PHE A 236 -1.91 14.83 -1.68
N CYS A 237 -0.69 15.35 -1.75
CA CYS A 237 -0.48 16.78 -1.81
C CYS A 237 -0.61 17.34 -3.24
N HIS A 238 -1.37 18.42 -3.37
CA HIS A 238 -1.19 19.41 -4.42
C HIS A 238 -0.70 20.69 -3.77
N CYS A 239 0.51 21.14 -4.07
CA CYS A 239 1.10 22.30 -3.41
C CYS A 239 0.38 23.60 -3.78
N LYS A 240 0.18 24.47 -2.78
CA LYS A 240 -0.41 25.81 -2.96
C LYS A 240 0.40 26.64 -3.96
N LYS A 241 -0.28 27.44 -4.78
CA LYS A 241 0.37 28.26 -5.84
C LYS A 241 1.46 29.20 -5.30
N GLN A 242 1.22 29.82 -4.15
CA GLN A 242 2.17 30.71 -3.48
C GLN A 242 3.55 30.05 -3.25
N MET A 243 3.56 28.76 -2.91
CA MET A 243 4.81 28.01 -2.70
C MET A 243 5.62 27.81 -3.99
N LYS A 244 4.98 27.87 -5.16
CA LYS A 244 5.65 27.74 -6.45
C LYS A 244 6.34 29.04 -6.82
N GLU A 245 5.63 30.16 -6.61
CA GLU A 245 6.13 31.53 -6.85
C GLU A 245 7.32 31.83 -5.93
N ASP A 246 7.22 31.50 -4.64
CA ASP A 246 8.32 31.67 -3.67
C ASP A 246 9.56 30.85 -4.06
N ALA A 247 9.36 29.63 -4.57
CA ALA A 247 10.45 28.74 -4.99
C ALA A 247 11.12 29.20 -6.29
N GLU A 248 10.36 29.74 -7.25
CA GLU A 248 10.87 30.33 -8.49
C GLU A 248 11.65 31.62 -8.18
N SER A 249 11.10 32.50 -7.35
CA SER A 249 11.78 33.73 -6.89
C SER A 249 13.09 33.43 -6.14
N SER A 250 13.08 32.45 -5.24
CA SER A 250 14.29 32.03 -4.50
C SER A 250 15.38 31.46 -5.40
N ARG A 251 14.99 30.76 -6.49
CA ARG A 251 15.94 30.22 -7.48
C ARG A 251 16.53 31.32 -8.33
N GLU A 252 15.73 32.28 -8.78
CA GLU A 252 16.21 33.45 -9.51
C GLU A 252 17.18 34.28 -8.67
N GLN A 253 16.87 34.53 -7.39
CA GLN A 253 17.79 35.20 -6.46
C GLN A 253 19.14 34.49 -6.35
N LYS A 254 19.15 33.16 -6.15
CA LYS A 254 20.40 32.39 -6.10
C LYS A 254 21.16 32.40 -7.42
N LEU A 255 20.47 32.43 -8.55
CA LEU A 255 21.10 32.54 -9.87
C LEU A 255 21.76 33.91 -10.04
N ILE A 256 21.08 34.97 -9.63
CA ILE A 256 21.58 36.35 -9.65
C ILE A 256 22.79 36.48 -8.72
N GLU A 257 22.73 35.98 -7.49
CA GLU A 257 23.86 35.98 -6.54
C GLU A 257 25.08 35.24 -7.07
N ASN A 258 24.88 34.10 -7.75
CA ASN A 258 25.97 33.37 -8.38
C ASN A 258 26.58 34.11 -9.58
N LEU A 259 25.76 34.85 -10.35
CA LEU A 259 26.23 35.67 -11.47
C LEU A 259 26.97 36.93 -10.99
N THR A 260 26.51 37.59 -9.93
CA THR A 260 27.19 38.76 -9.35
C THR A 260 28.50 38.36 -8.69
N ASN A 261 28.58 37.20 -8.02
CA ASN A 261 29.83 36.67 -7.46
C ASN A 261 30.82 36.14 -8.52
N ALA A 262 30.37 35.89 -9.75
CA ALA A 262 31.24 35.48 -10.87
C ALA A 262 31.82 36.66 -11.67
N THR A 263 31.45 37.91 -11.35
CA THR A 263 31.95 39.11 -12.03
C THR A 263 33.19 39.64 -11.32
N ILE A 264 34.37 39.20 -11.77
CA ILE A 264 35.65 39.84 -11.41
C ILE A 264 35.75 41.14 -12.21
N ILE A 265 35.58 42.29 -11.56
CA ILE A 265 35.97 43.58 -12.15
C ILE A 265 37.50 43.61 -12.11
N VAL A 266 38.13 43.35 -13.26
CA VAL A 266 39.55 43.65 -13.45
C VAL A 266 39.65 45.15 -13.71
N SER A 267 40.16 45.89 -12.73
CA SER A 267 40.67 47.26 -12.91
C SER A 267 42.19 47.22 -13.04
#